data_AF-A0A3B8MG13-F1
#
_entry.id   AF-A0A3B8MG13-F1
#
_cell.length_a   1.000
_cell.length_b   1.000
_cell.length_c   1.000
_cell.angle_alpha   90.00
_cell.angle_beta   90.00
_cell.angle_gamma   90.00
#
_symmetry.space_group_name_H-M   'P 1'
#
loop_
_entity.id
_entity.type
_entity.pdbx_description
1 polymer ?
#
loop_
_entity_poly.entity_id
_entity_poly.type
_entity_poly.pdbx_seq_one_letter_code
_entity_poly.pdbx_strand_id
1 'polypeptide(L)'
;MSELTVRLEAFGRGDHGASFVFADPVREIRADRPDEVSSALKAVERFTGKGYHAAGYVAYEAAVGLDSAFQASDAETELPLLWFGVFETRREYDPGDIADV
;
A
#
# COMPACT_ATOMS: atom_id res chain seq x y z
N MET A 1 6.41 -19.24 3.46
CA MET A 1 6.44 -17.77 3.27
C MET A 1 4.99 -17.33 3.38
N SER A 2 4.66 -16.33 4.20
CA SER A 2 3.26 -15.89 4.29
C SER A 2 2.80 -15.39 2.92
N GLU A 3 1.69 -15.92 2.43
CA GLU A 3 0.96 -15.40 1.29
C GLU A 3 0.49 -14.00 1.67
N LEU A 4 1.22 -13.01 1.18
CA LEU A 4 0.88 -11.63 1.45
C LEU A 4 -0.10 -11.16 0.38
N THR A 5 -1.35 -11.00 0.81
CA THR A 5 -2.46 -10.65 -0.07
C THR A 5 -3.05 -9.31 0.36
N VAL A 6 -3.22 -8.40 -0.59
CA VAL A 6 -3.93 -7.13 -0.39
C VAL A 6 -5.23 -7.17 -1.18
N ARG A 7 -6.34 -6.85 -0.50
CA ARG A 7 -7.67 -6.73 -1.11
C ARG A 7 -8.16 -5.29 -0.99
N LEU A 8 -8.59 -4.71 -2.11
CA LEU A 8 -9.20 -3.39 -2.16
C LEU A 8 -10.62 -3.56 -2.72
N GLU A 9 -11.64 -3.42 -1.85
CA GLU A 9 -13.03 -3.70 -2.21
C GLU A 9 -13.86 -2.43 -2.33
N ALA A 10 -14.66 -2.36 -3.40
CA ALA A 10 -15.60 -1.28 -3.63
C ALA A 10 -17.05 -1.84 -3.60
N PHE A 11 -17.83 -1.46 -2.58
CA PHE A 11 -19.24 -1.86 -2.43
C PHE A 11 -20.24 -0.85 -3.04
N GLY A 12 -19.75 0.15 -3.77
CA GLY A 12 -20.58 1.20 -4.36
C GLY A 12 -21.46 0.70 -5.50
N ARG A 13 -22.70 1.20 -5.60
CA ARG A 13 -23.56 1.01 -6.79
C ARG A 13 -23.29 2.12 -7.80
N GLY A 14 -22.49 1.86 -8.84
CA GLY A 14 -22.24 2.78 -9.96
C GLY A 14 -21.04 2.40 -10.85
N ASP A 15 -20.79 3.19 -11.91
CA ASP A 15 -19.77 2.94 -12.97
C ASP A 15 -18.29 2.96 -12.51
N HIS A 16 -18.01 3.17 -11.22
CA HIS A 16 -16.64 3.38 -10.71
C HIS A 16 -16.24 2.44 -9.56
N GLY A 17 -16.90 1.29 -9.41
CA GLY A 17 -16.62 0.32 -8.35
C GLY A 17 -16.07 -0.99 -8.88
N ALA A 18 -14.75 -1.10 -9.03
CA ALA A 18 -14.08 -2.39 -9.24
C ALA A 18 -13.30 -2.76 -7.98
N SER A 19 -13.41 -4.01 -7.54
CA SER A 19 -12.56 -4.55 -6.47
C SER A 19 -11.34 -5.22 -7.07
N PHE A 20 -10.23 -5.20 -6.34
CA PHE A 20 -8.97 -5.77 -6.78
C PHE A 20 -8.32 -6.63 -5.70
N VAL A 21 -7.69 -7.72 -6.14
CA VAL A 21 -6.82 -8.56 -5.33
C VAL A 21 -5.40 -8.52 -5.88
N PHE A 22 -4.45 -8.45 -4.97
CA PHE A 22 -3.01 -8.50 -5.21
C PHE A 22 -2.43 -9.62 -4.35
N ALA A 23 -1.75 -10.57 -4.95
CA ALA A 23 -1.13 -11.72 -4.29
C ALA A 23 0.26 -11.96 -4.87
N ASP A 24 1.09 -12.74 -4.17
CA ASP A 24 2.47 -13.06 -4.57
C ASP A 24 3.34 -11.81 -4.80
N PRO A 25 3.64 -11.02 -3.75
CA PRO A 25 4.45 -9.83 -3.93
C PRO A 25 5.86 -10.20 -4.40
N VAL A 26 6.34 -9.52 -5.44
CA VAL A 26 7.74 -9.61 -5.86
C VAL A 26 8.65 -8.80 -4.95
N ARG A 27 8.09 -7.85 -4.18
CA ARG A 27 8.81 -7.03 -3.22
C ARG A 27 7.87 -6.43 -2.18
N GLU A 28 8.41 -6.20 -0.99
CA GLU A 28 7.82 -5.36 0.05
C GLU A 28 8.61 -4.06 0.18
N ILE A 29 7.90 -2.94 0.32
CA ILE A 29 8.46 -1.60 0.56
C ILE A 29 7.82 -1.06 1.83
N ARG A 30 8.64 -0.74 2.84
CA ARG A 30 8.20 -0.29 4.16
C ARG A 30 9.06 0.89 4.64
N ALA A 31 8.46 1.78 5.42
CA ALA A 31 9.16 2.82 6.18
C ALA A 31 8.72 2.76 7.64
N ASP A 32 9.67 2.60 8.56
CA ASP A 32 9.43 2.56 10.00
C ASP A 32 9.73 3.90 10.66
N ARG A 33 10.56 4.73 10.01
CA ARG A 33 11.00 6.03 10.54
C ARG A 33 10.69 7.16 9.55
N PRO A 34 10.45 8.39 10.04
CA PRO A 34 10.11 9.52 9.16
C PRO A 34 11.13 9.76 8.04
N ASP A 35 12.43 9.64 8.33
CA ASP A 35 13.50 9.84 7.33
C ASP A 35 13.51 8.81 6.20
N GLU A 36 12.79 7.70 6.34
CA GLU A 36 12.69 6.63 5.34
C GLU A 36 11.55 6.87 4.34
N VAL A 37 10.51 7.63 4.74
CA VAL A 37 9.25 7.80 3.99
C VAL A 37 9.49 8.28 2.56
N SER A 38 10.28 9.35 2.38
CA SER A 38 10.57 9.89 1.04
C SER A 38 11.25 8.87 0.14
N SER A 39 12.21 8.10 0.68
CA SER A 39 12.93 7.07 -0.08
C SER A 39 12.03 5.88 -0.43
N ALA A 40 11.14 5.47 0.47
CA ALA A 40 10.19 4.39 0.26
C ALA A 40 9.17 4.75 -0.83
N LEU A 41 8.63 5.98 -0.82
CA LEU A 41 7.74 6.46 -1.87
C LEU A 41 8.42 6.52 -3.25
N LYS A 42 9.68 6.97 -3.32
CA LYS A 42 10.47 6.92 -4.57
C LYS A 42 10.67 5.49 -5.05
N ALA A 43 10.82 4.53 -4.14
CA ALA A 43 10.89 3.12 -4.50
C ALA A 43 9.56 2.64 -5.10
N VAL A 44 8.42 2.98 -4.48
CA VAL A 44 7.08 2.69 -5.03
C VAL A 44 6.94 3.27 -6.43
N GLU A 45 7.24 4.56 -6.61
CA GLU A 45 7.19 5.25 -7.91
C GLU A 45 8.07 4.57 -8.96
N ARG A 46 9.28 4.13 -8.59
CA ARG A 46 10.17 3.43 -9.51
C ARG A 46 9.60 2.08 -9.97
N PHE A 47 8.90 1.35 -9.11
CA PHE A 47 8.29 0.08 -9.50
C PHE A 47 7.04 0.30 -10.35
N THR A 48 6.17 1.24 -9.97
CA THR A 48 4.97 1.55 -10.75
C THR A 48 5.30 2.13 -12.12
N GLY A 49 6.36 2.96 -12.22
CA GLY A 49 6.89 3.46 -13.50
C GLY A 49 7.44 2.36 -14.43
N LYS A 50 7.66 1.14 -13.93
CA LYS A 50 8.05 -0.04 -14.73
C LYS A 50 6.87 -0.95 -15.09
N GLY A 51 5.64 -0.57 -14.74
CA GLY A 51 4.45 -1.35 -15.00
C GLY A 51 4.05 -2.35 -13.89
N TYR A 52 4.76 -2.37 -12.76
CA TYR A 52 4.30 -3.12 -11.59
C TYR A 52 3.16 -2.38 -10.90
N HIS A 53 2.41 -3.10 -10.08
CA HIS A 53 1.39 -2.53 -9.21
C HIS A 53 1.90 -2.46 -7.77
N ALA A 54 1.50 -1.43 -7.03
CA ALA A 54 1.76 -1.33 -5.60
C ALA A 54 0.43 -1.22 -4.85
N ALA A 55 0.24 -2.04 -3.82
CA ALA A 55 -0.94 -2.02 -2.97
C ALA A 55 -0.54 -2.13 -1.50
N GLY A 56 -1.18 -1.31 -0.66
CA GLY A 56 -0.76 -1.10 0.73
C GLY A 56 -1.33 0.19 1.31
N TYR A 57 -0.64 0.78 2.26
CA TYR A 57 -1.10 1.97 2.97
C TYR A 57 0.04 2.95 3.29
N VAL A 58 -0.38 4.19 3.60
CA VAL A 58 0.45 5.24 4.19
C VAL A 58 -0.26 5.70 5.45
N ALA A 59 0.41 5.62 6.59
CA ALA A 59 -0.11 6.11 7.85
C ALA A 59 -0.15 7.64 7.83
N TYR A 60 -1.06 8.23 8.61
CA TYR A 60 -1.21 9.68 8.67
C TYR A 60 0.08 10.36 9.18
N GLU A 61 0.75 9.72 10.12
CA GLU A 61 1.99 10.14 10.77
C GLU A 61 3.18 10.19 9.79
N ALA A 62 3.09 9.53 8.64
CA ALA A 62 4.13 9.57 7.61
C ALA A 62 4.36 10.99 7.04
N ALA A 63 3.41 11.90 7.22
CA ALA A 63 3.50 13.29 6.76
C ALA A 63 4.79 13.99 7.26
N VAL A 64 5.24 13.71 8.48
CA VAL A 64 6.48 14.29 9.05
C VAL A 64 7.72 13.89 8.26
N GLY A 65 7.69 12.73 7.60
CA GLY A 65 8.76 12.25 6.72
C GLY A 65 8.79 12.88 5.33
N LEU A 66 7.77 13.68 4.98
CA LEU A 66 7.65 14.36 3.68
C LEU A 66 8.11 15.81 3.75
N ASP A 67 7.69 16.53 4.79
CA ASP A 67 8.08 17.91 5.02
C ASP A 67 8.20 18.17 6.53
N SER A 68 9.32 18.78 6.91
CA SER A 68 9.60 19.20 8.29
C SER A 68 8.59 20.20 8.88
N ALA A 69 7.78 20.85 8.04
CA ALA A 69 6.70 21.74 8.47
C ALA A 69 5.48 20.97 9.02
N PHE A 70 5.34 19.68 8.72
CA PHE A 70 4.24 18.87 9.25
C PHE A 70 4.55 18.39 10.66
N GLN A 71 3.57 18.55 11.54
CA GLN A 71 3.61 18.01 12.90
C GLN A 71 2.66 16.80 12.97
N ALA A 72 3.17 15.66 13.42
CA ALA A 72 2.34 14.55 13.87
C ALA A 72 2.47 14.41 15.39
N SER A 73 1.54 13.67 15.99
CA SER A 73 1.61 13.31 17.41
C SER A 73 2.87 12.48 17.67
N ASP A 74 3.53 12.66 18.81
CA ASP A 74 4.64 11.81 19.28
C ASP A 74 4.19 10.40 19.71
N ALA A 75 2.99 9.98 19.31
CA ALA A 75 2.49 8.65 19.63
C ALA A 75 3.32 7.62 18.85
N GLU A 76 3.99 6.71 19.56
CA GLU A 76 4.63 5.56 18.94
C GLU A 76 3.56 4.77 18.17
N THR A 77 3.73 4.62 16.86
CA THR A 77 2.85 3.81 16.03
C THR A 77 3.36 2.37 16.03
N GLU A 78 2.51 1.41 16.41
CA GLU A 78 2.85 -0.02 16.33
C GLU A 78 2.95 -0.52 14.87
N LEU A 79 2.46 0.28 13.92
CA LEU A 79 2.50 0.03 12.49
C LEU A 79 3.57 0.89 11.81
N PRO A 80 4.19 0.40 10.72
CA PRO A 80 5.05 1.23 9.90
C PRO A 80 4.32 2.45 9.33
N LEU A 81 5.06 3.54 9.12
CA LEU A 81 4.54 4.78 8.55
C LEU A 81 4.07 4.60 7.11
N LEU A 82 4.65 3.67 6.38
CA LEU A 82 4.22 3.27 5.05
C LEU A 82 4.54 1.81 4.84
N TRP A 83 3.65 1.10 4.14
CA TRP A 83 3.88 -0.27 3.74
C TRP A 83 3.15 -0.58 2.44
N PHE A 84 3.87 -1.17 1.47
CA PHE A 84 3.34 -1.60 0.19
C PHE A 84 3.94 -2.94 -0.22
N GLY A 85 3.06 -3.86 -0.65
CA GLY A 85 3.46 -4.94 -1.54
C GLY A 85 3.58 -4.43 -2.98
N VAL A 86 4.55 -4.95 -3.72
CA VAL A 86 4.73 -4.74 -5.17
C VAL A 86 4.41 -6.04 -5.89
N PHE A 87 3.58 -5.95 -6.93
CA PHE A 87 2.96 -7.08 -7.62
C PHE A 87 3.09 -6.94 -9.13
N GLU A 88 3.24 -8.06 -9.84
CA GLU A 88 3.27 -8.06 -11.31
C GLU A 88 1.90 -7.80 -11.91
N THR A 89 0.84 -8.29 -11.27
CA THR A 89 -0.53 -8.19 -11.77
C THR A 89 -1.48 -7.72 -10.67
N ARG A 90 -2.49 -6.94 -11.05
CA ARG A 90 -3.72 -6.78 -10.27
C ARG A 90 -4.82 -7.63 -10.90
N ARG A 91 -5.64 -8.30 -10.10
CA ARG A 91 -6.79 -9.07 -10.59
C ARG A 91 -8.07 -8.38 -10.15
N GLU A 92 -9.01 -8.19 -11.07
CA GLU A 92 -10.36 -7.78 -10.70
C GLU A 92 -11.06 -8.89 -9.90
N TYR A 93 -11.94 -8.50 -8.99
CA TYR A 93 -12.59 -9.37 -8.04
C TYR A 93 -14.02 -8.91 -7.78
N ASP A 94 -14.92 -9.84 -7.49
CA ASP A 94 -16.28 -9.51 -7.07
C ASP A 94 -16.29 -9.18 -5.56
N PRO A 95 -16.74 -7.98 -5.15
CA PRO A 95 -16.76 -7.59 -3.74
C PRO A 95 -17.59 -8.56 -2.89
N GLY A 96 -17.03 -9.00 -1.76
CA GLY A 96 -17.70 -9.93 -0.84
C GLY A 96 -17.65 -11.39 -1.26
N ASP A 97 -17.00 -11.73 -2.38
CA ASP A 97 -16.49 -13.08 -2.54
C ASP A 97 -15.43 -13.33 -1.46
N ILE A 98 -15.47 -14.52 -0.86
CA ILE A 98 -14.57 -14.96 0.21
C ILE A 98 -13.82 -16.22 -0.20
N ALA A 99 -13.94 -16.64 -1.46
CA ALA A 99 -13.12 -17.72 -2.00
C ALA A 99 -11.64 -17.41 -1.77
N ASP A 100 -10.93 -18.41 -1.24
CA ASP A 100 -9.52 -18.34 -0.89
C ASP A 100 -8.69 -18.02 -2.16
N VAL A 101 -7.93 -16.93 -2.09
CA VAL A 101 -6.87 -16.58 -3.06
C VAL A 101 -5.55 -16.91 -2.40
#